data_AF-A0A1H9LYA9-F1
#
_entry.id   AF-A0A1H9LYA9-F1
#
_cell.length_a   1.000
_cell.length_b   1.000
_cell.length_c   1.000
_cell.angle_alpha   90.00
_cell.angle_beta   90.00
_cell.angle_gamma   90.00
#
_symmetry.space_group_name_H-M   'P 1'
#
loop_
_entity.id
_entity.type
_entity.pdbx_description
1 polymer ?
#
loop_
_entity_poly.entity_id
_entity_poly.type
_entity_poly.pdbx_seq_one_letter_code
_entity_poly.pdbx_strand_id
1 'polypeptide(L)'
;MSRATTLIPPPAKGPTLRKEDYRTKDIVQVVQDVVEGYAHETKTFSRQFEPTRRGLQRLFNWVERHFTYKEDPAGSQWVQTPAYLNNKRVGDCKSYTAFISSVLQNIGVDHLIRYAAYGTREFRHVYPVAILNGQEIPVDVVYKVQHGGRFGTEKRYTKKKDIKVKAGLYQLGSTMTLGNINMNASEEAIIGQLKTTLADIEKIGRELPSINPNTDVTKMTAGELDQWLWADRFDILERVTPEKGNKAEFRAAAVAMRRGDISGIGSVKNLTLRKTVLSILKDSTKKRRPAFPDFSVAIPTPAGVSGLFGKVKDWFKKVGEAISSVFKKFVNWVFNGIGKKMGPFFIFSLLKGRNKVKSPAIKNRIKAQDKTFNFIQKLGKFDPEQLKGLALNGILEQTGKTPQQIAIEGGAPQVGAVITAIVSAITVVVQIVEKIAGIFKKSPADAGTVDQSTMSDPTLFEEEARLQRQANATGQGGGSLSPLLLGGGGLLLLKALA
;
A
#
# COMPACT_ATOMS: atom_id res chain seq x y z
N MET A 1 -20.10 7.74 -31.99
CA MET A 1 -19.56 7.40 -30.65
C MET A 1 -20.48 8.00 -29.60
N SER A 2 -20.96 7.23 -28.61
CA SER A 2 -21.89 7.77 -27.60
C SER A 2 -21.19 8.79 -26.69
N ARG A 3 -21.90 9.83 -26.20
CA ARG A 3 -21.36 10.84 -25.26
C ARG A 3 -20.72 10.25 -23.99
N ALA A 4 -20.99 8.98 -23.66
CA ALA A 4 -20.44 8.31 -22.48
C ALA A 4 -18.99 7.83 -22.68
N THR A 5 -18.56 7.54 -23.91
CA THR A 5 -17.22 6.97 -24.16
C THR A 5 -16.08 7.98 -24.04
N THR A 6 -16.40 9.27 -24.16
CA THR A 6 -15.47 10.40 -24.01
C THR A 6 -15.21 10.76 -22.54
N LEU A 7 -15.94 10.14 -21.59
CA LEU A 7 -15.78 10.37 -20.14
C LEU A 7 -14.66 9.52 -19.52
N ILE A 8 -13.99 8.67 -20.31
CA ILE A 8 -12.83 7.90 -19.91
C ILE A 8 -11.63 8.50 -20.66
N PRO A 9 -10.54 8.87 -19.97
CA PRO A 9 -9.38 9.49 -20.61
C PRO A 9 -8.75 8.54 -21.64
N PRO A 10 -8.05 9.07 -22.65
CA PRO A 10 -7.24 8.23 -23.53
C PRO A 10 -6.19 7.50 -22.69
N PRO A 11 -5.81 6.26 -23.07
CA PRO A 11 -4.76 5.54 -22.36
C PRO A 11 -3.47 6.36 -22.39
N ALA A 12 -2.79 6.47 -21.25
CA ALA A 12 -1.45 7.06 -21.19
C ALA A 12 -0.51 6.31 -22.16
N LYS A 13 0.58 6.95 -22.63
CA LYS A 13 1.60 6.27 -23.46
C LYS A 13 2.27 5.12 -22.65
N GLY A 14 1.65 3.93 -22.73
CA GLY A 14 2.05 2.63 -22.16
C GLY A 14 1.72 2.40 -20.67
N PRO A 15 1.54 1.13 -20.20
CA PRO A 15 1.75 -0.14 -20.91
C PRO A 15 0.48 -0.99 -21.09
N THR A 16 0.48 -1.83 -22.12
CA THR A 16 -0.13 -3.17 -22.06
C THR A 16 0.55 -3.90 -20.90
N LEU A 17 -0.17 -4.33 -19.86
CA LEU A 17 0.39 -5.30 -18.91
C LEU A 17 0.45 -6.66 -19.62
N ARG A 18 1.53 -6.87 -20.38
CA ARG A 18 1.90 -8.17 -20.94
C ARG A 18 2.85 -8.85 -19.98
N LYS A 19 2.44 -9.98 -19.43
CA LYS A 19 3.34 -10.94 -18.81
C LYS A 19 3.36 -12.17 -19.74
N GLU A 20 4.53 -12.47 -20.28
CA GLU A 20 4.80 -13.79 -20.88
C GLU A 20 5.02 -14.77 -19.72
N ASP A 21 4.43 -15.97 -19.86
CA ASP A 21 4.62 -17.17 -19.05
C ASP A 21 3.91 -17.32 -17.66
N TYR A 22 2.84 -18.14 -17.72
CA TYR A 22 2.34 -19.20 -16.82
C TYR A 22 1.67 -18.92 -15.43
N ARG A 23 0.53 -19.64 -15.26
CA ARG A 23 -0.25 -20.08 -14.05
C ARG A 23 -1.31 -19.14 -13.46
N THR A 24 -2.43 -19.76 -13.03
CA THR A 24 -3.63 -19.14 -12.41
C THR A 24 -3.33 -18.23 -11.20
N LYS A 25 -2.20 -18.42 -10.51
CA LYS A 25 -1.77 -17.56 -9.40
C LYS A 25 -1.33 -16.17 -9.86
N ASP A 26 -0.70 -16.07 -11.04
CA ASP A 26 -0.23 -14.82 -11.62
C ASP A 26 -1.39 -13.96 -12.15
N ILE A 27 -2.46 -14.59 -12.65
CA ILE A 27 -3.69 -13.89 -13.09
C ILE A 27 -4.35 -13.14 -11.92
N VAL A 28 -4.37 -13.76 -10.74
CA VAL A 28 -4.95 -13.15 -9.54
C VAL A 28 -4.20 -11.86 -9.18
N GLN A 29 -2.87 -11.90 -9.20
CA GLN A 29 -2.04 -10.74 -8.87
C GLN A 29 -2.23 -9.62 -9.91
N VAL A 30 -2.20 -9.94 -11.20
CA VAL A 30 -2.31 -8.92 -12.26
C VAL A 30 -3.70 -8.26 -12.26
N VAL A 31 -4.77 -9.02 -12.04
CA VAL A 31 -6.13 -8.44 -11.89
C VAL A 31 -6.20 -7.53 -10.66
N GLN A 32 -5.58 -7.94 -9.54
CA GLN A 32 -5.51 -7.10 -8.34
C GLN A 32 -4.72 -5.81 -8.58
N ASP A 33 -3.55 -5.88 -9.22
CA ASP A 33 -2.72 -4.72 -9.53
C ASP A 33 -3.48 -3.69 -10.39
N VAL A 34 -4.27 -4.17 -11.36
CA VAL A 34 -5.09 -3.27 -12.20
C VAL A 34 -6.27 -2.69 -11.41
N VAL A 35 -6.96 -3.52 -10.64
CA VAL A 35 -8.09 -3.10 -9.81
C VAL A 35 -7.68 -2.04 -8.78
N GLU A 36 -6.53 -2.22 -8.13
CA GLU A 36 -6.03 -1.29 -7.11
C GLU A 36 -5.41 -0.02 -7.71
N GLY A 37 -4.77 -0.11 -8.88
CA GLY A 37 -4.00 0.98 -9.47
C GLY A 37 -4.79 1.92 -10.39
N TYR A 38 -5.85 1.43 -11.05
CA TYR A 38 -6.44 2.13 -12.21
C TYR A 38 -7.91 2.52 -12.03
N ALA A 39 -8.43 2.50 -10.80
CA ALA A 39 -9.79 2.96 -10.51
C ALA A 39 -10.04 4.41 -10.99
N HIS A 40 -9.02 5.26 -10.93
CA HIS A 40 -9.09 6.67 -11.35
C HIS A 40 -9.49 6.87 -12.83
N GLU A 41 -9.18 5.91 -13.72
CA GLU A 41 -9.47 6.03 -15.15
C GLU A 41 -10.98 6.06 -15.44
N THR A 42 -11.80 5.41 -14.63
CA THR A 42 -13.27 5.42 -14.80
C THR A 42 -13.96 6.44 -13.91
N LYS A 43 -13.24 7.31 -13.18
CA LYS A 43 -13.81 8.20 -12.16
C LYS A 43 -14.92 9.11 -12.69
N THR A 44 -14.70 9.77 -13.82
CA THR A 44 -15.72 10.65 -14.44
C THR A 44 -16.86 9.83 -15.04
N PHE A 45 -16.53 8.74 -15.75
CA PHE A 45 -17.49 7.82 -16.32
C PHE A 45 -18.43 7.19 -15.29
N SER A 46 -17.92 6.90 -14.09
CA SER A 46 -18.67 6.21 -13.03
C SER A 46 -19.83 7.04 -12.47
N ARG A 47 -19.75 8.37 -12.59
CA ARG A 47 -20.78 9.31 -12.07
C ARG A 47 -22.17 9.12 -12.67
N GLN A 48 -22.26 8.43 -13.80
CA GLN A 48 -23.55 8.14 -14.43
C GLN A 48 -24.25 6.93 -13.83
N PHE A 49 -23.63 6.16 -12.93
CA PHE A 49 -24.22 4.96 -12.30
C PHE A 49 -24.45 5.19 -10.82
N GLU A 50 -25.59 4.71 -10.32
CA GLU A 50 -25.93 4.76 -8.90
C GLU A 50 -25.49 3.46 -8.18
N PRO A 51 -25.15 3.49 -6.88
CA PRO A 51 -24.84 2.31 -6.08
C PRO A 51 -26.10 1.51 -5.69
N THR A 52 -26.95 1.22 -6.68
CA THR A 52 -28.21 0.50 -6.53
C THR A 52 -28.25 -0.68 -7.49
N ARG A 53 -29.11 -1.67 -7.24
CA ARG A 53 -29.30 -2.80 -8.18
C ARG A 53 -29.60 -2.34 -9.61
N ARG A 54 -30.37 -1.25 -9.76
CA ARG A 54 -30.68 -0.62 -11.06
C ARG A 54 -29.43 -0.01 -11.71
N GLY A 55 -28.61 0.71 -10.94
CA GLY A 55 -27.35 1.28 -11.44
C GLY A 55 -26.34 0.21 -11.86
N LEU A 56 -26.26 -0.89 -11.10
CA LEU A 56 -25.45 -2.07 -11.45
C LEU A 56 -25.94 -2.77 -12.72
N GLN A 57 -27.26 -2.94 -12.89
CA GLN A 57 -27.85 -3.46 -14.12
C GLN A 57 -27.54 -2.55 -15.31
N ARG A 58 -27.60 -1.22 -15.13
CA ARG A 58 -27.23 -0.26 -16.18
C ARG A 58 -25.75 -0.37 -16.56
N LEU A 59 -24.85 -0.54 -15.59
CA LEU A 59 -23.43 -0.78 -15.83
C LEU A 59 -23.21 -2.08 -16.60
N PHE A 60 -23.79 -3.18 -16.14
CA PHE A 60 -23.76 -4.49 -16.80
C PHE A 60 -24.19 -4.39 -18.27
N ASN A 61 -25.37 -3.80 -18.50
CA ASN A 61 -25.94 -3.59 -19.82
C ASN A 61 -25.07 -2.67 -20.69
N TRP A 62 -24.38 -1.70 -20.09
CA TRP A 62 -23.49 -0.80 -20.82
C TRP A 62 -22.24 -1.56 -21.30
N VAL A 63 -21.60 -2.31 -20.42
CA VAL A 63 -20.40 -3.11 -20.73
C VAL A 63 -20.70 -4.14 -21.81
N GLU A 64 -21.82 -4.86 -21.69
CA GLU A 64 -22.30 -5.81 -22.70
C GLU A 64 -22.40 -5.18 -24.10
N ARG A 65 -23.00 -3.99 -24.22
CA ARG A 65 -23.21 -3.34 -25.52
C ARG A 65 -21.97 -2.68 -26.12
N HIS A 66 -21.00 -2.30 -25.29
CA HIS A 66 -19.90 -1.44 -25.73
C HIS A 66 -18.57 -2.16 -25.86
N PHE A 67 -18.44 -3.39 -25.34
CA PHE A 67 -17.24 -4.20 -25.48
C PHE A 67 -17.55 -5.54 -26.14
N THR A 68 -16.68 -5.95 -27.05
CA THR A 68 -16.70 -7.26 -27.70
C THR A 68 -15.83 -8.23 -26.91
N TYR A 69 -16.41 -9.37 -26.53
CA TYR A 69 -15.67 -10.41 -25.85
C TYR A 69 -14.75 -11.14 -26.82
N LYS A 70 -13.47 -11.27 -26.47
CA LYS A 70 -12.48 -12.05 -27.20
C LYS A 70 -11.53 -12.68 -26.20
N GLU A 71 -11.43 -14.00 -26.21
CA GLU A 71 -10.44 -14.71 -25.41
C GLU A 71 -9.03 -14.39 -25.90
N ASP A 72 -8.08 -14.39 -24.97
CA ASP A 72 -6.67 -14.25 -25.31
C ASP A 72 -6.21 -15.45 -26.15
N PRO A 73 -5.21 -15.27 -27.03
CA PRO A 73 -4.58 -16.39 -27.73
C PRO A 73 -4.13 -17.49 -26.77
N ALA A 74 -4.17 -18.74 -27.22
CA ALA A 74 -3.69 -19.87 -26.43
C ALA A 74 -2.25 -19.62 -25.93
N GLY A 75 -2.03 -19.79 -24.63
CA GLY A 75 -0.75 -19.50 -23.98
C GLY A 75 -0.52 -18.03 -23.57
N SER A 76 -1.45 -17.12 -23.89
CA SER A 76 -1.42 -15.72 -23.46
C SER A 76 -2.54 -15.42 -22.45
N GLN A 77 -2.27 -14.53 -21.48
CA GLN A 77 -3.29 -13.98 -20.58
C GLN A 77 -3.02 -12.47 -20.45
N TRP A 78 -3.95 -11.65 -20.92
CA TRP A 78 -3.80 -10.19 -20.94
C TRP A 78 -4.83 -9.56 -20.00
N VAL A 79 -4.40 -8.57 -19.23
CA VAL A 79 -5.33 -7.73 -18.43
C VAL A 79 -5.17 -6.30 -18.90
N GLN A 80 -6.26 -5.74 -19.42
CA GLN A 80 -6.30 -4.38 -19.90
C GLN A 80 -6.71 -3.43 -18.77
N THR A 81 -6.10 -2.24 -18.71
CA THR A 81 -6.61 -1.16 -17.86
C THR A 81 -7.97 -0.67 -18.38
N PRO A 82 -8.82 -0.06 -17.54
CA PRO A 82 -10.11 0.44 -17.98
C PRO A 82 -10.06 1.40 -19.18
N ALA A 83 -9.08 2.31 -19.25
CA ALA A 83 -8.89 3.23 -20.38
C ALA A 83 -8.47 2.49 -21.66
N TYR A 84 -7.62 1.45 -21.53
CA TYR A 84 -7.20 0.65 -22.67
C TYR A 84 -8.36 -0.19 -23.23
N LEU A 85 -9.16 -0.84 -22.36
CA LEU A 85 -10.37 -1.54 -22.79
C LEU A 85 -11.37 -0.59 -23.47
N ASN A 86 -11.54 0.62 -22.91
CA ASN A 86 -12.39 1.63 -23.52
C ASN A 86 -11.87 2.10 -24.90
N ASN A 87 -10.55 2.14 -25.10
CA ASN A 87 -9.97 2.46 -26.40
C ASN A 87 -10.15 1.32 -27.42
N LYS A 88 -9.78 0.09 -27.04
CA LYS A 88 -9.77 -1.06 -27.96
C LYS A 88 -11.12 -1.68 -28.19
N ARG A 89 -12.07 -1.50 -27.27
CA ARG A 89 -13.43 -2.08 -27.31
C ARG A 89 -13.47 -3.61 -27.35
N VAL A 90 -12.35 -4.28 -27.14
CA VAL A 90 -12.22 -5.74 -27.23
C VAL A 90 -11.41 -6.22 -26.03
N GLY A 91 -11.94 -7.21 -25.30
CA GLY A 91 -11.26 -7.79 -24.15
C GLY A 91 -11.91 -9.08 -23.65
N ASP A 92 -11.33 -9.66 -22.59
CA ASP A 92 -11.73 -10.93 -22.00
C ASP A 92 -12.37 -10.74 -20.61
N CYS A 93 -12.55 -11.85 -19.87
CA CYS A 93 -13.15 -11.84 -18.53
C CYS A 93 -12.35 -10.98 -17.52
N LYS A 94 -11.02 -10.95 -17.62
CA LYS A 94 -10.16 -10.17 -16.71
C LYS A 94 -10.32 -8.69 -16.97
N SER A 95 -10.29 -8.30 -18.24
CA SER A 95 -10.43 -6.90 -18.66
C SER A 95 -11.81 -6.35 -18.27
N TYR A 96 -12.87 -7.15 -18.44
CA TYR A 96 -14.23 -6.76 -18.02
C TYR A 96 -14.32 -6.62 -16.51
N THR A 97 -13.70 -7.54 -15.78
CA THR A 97 -13.63 -7.50 -14.31
C THR A 97 -12.93 -6.25 -13.82
N ALA A 98 -11.76 -5.92 -14.35
CA ALA A 98 -11.01 -4.72 -13.99
C ALA A 98 -11.81 -3.44 -14.26
N PHE A 99 -12.48 -3.36 -15.41
CA PHE A 99 -13.33 -2.23 -15.76
C PHE A 99 -14.52 -2.08 -14.82
N ILE A 100 -15.31 -3.13 -14.63
CA ILE A 100 -16.49 -3.07 -13.76
C ILE A 100 -16.06 -2.78 -12.31
N SER A 101 -15.04 -3.46 -11.81
CA SER A 101 -14.49 -3.20 -10.47
C SER A 101 -14.06 -1.75 -10.28
N SER A 102 -13.39 -1.14 -11.28
CA SER A 102 -13.02 0.28 -11.22
C SER A 102 -14.24 1.18 -11.05
N VAL A 103 -15.36 0.87 -11.73
CA VAL A 103 -16.61 1.62 -11.60
C VAL A 103 -17.23 1.40 -10.22
N LEU A 104 -17.29 0.15 -9.74
CA LEU A 104 -17.82 -0.20 -8.41
C LEU A 104 -17.05 0.52 -7.29
N GLN A 105 -15.72 0.61 -7.39
CA GLN A 105 -14.89 1.38 -6.47
C GLN A 105 -15.26 2.86 -6.48
N ASN A 106 -15.47 3.45 -7.65
CA ASN A 106 -15.79 4.86 -7.82
C ASN A 106 -17.21 5.25 -7.38
N ILE A 107 -18.15 4.30 -7.37
CA ILE A 107 -19.53 4.52 -6.90
C ILE A 107 -19.76 4.05 -5.46
N GLY A 108 -18.74 3.49 -4.80
CA GLY A 108 -18.77 3.14 -3.38
C GLY A 108 -19.41 1.79 -3.07
N VAL A 109 -19.38 0.86 -4.02
CA VAL A 109 -19.98 -0.48 -3.86
C VAL A 109 -18.88 -1.48 -3.53
N ASP A 110 -18.88 -1.95 -2.27
CA ASP A 110 -18.08 -3.10 -1.85
C ASP A 110 -18.38 -4.29 -2.76
N HIS A 111 -17.35 -5.05 -3.13
CA HIS A 111 -17.53 -6.17 -4.03
C HIS A 111 -16.45 -7.23 -3.85
N LEU A 112 -16.71 -8.39 -4.42
CA LEU A 112 -15.78 -9.50 -4.52
C LEU A 112 -15.28 -9.58 -5.95
N ILE A 113 -14.01 -9.94 -6.11
CA ILE A 113 -13.51 -10.50 -7.36
C ILE A 113 -13.55 -12.02 -7.19
N ARG A 114 -14.49 -12.64 -7.89
CA ARG A 114 -14.78 -14.07 -7.81
C ARG A 114 -14.06 -14.80 -8.93
N TYR A 115 -13.22 -15.74 -8.56
CA TYR A 115 -12.56 -16.67 -9.46
C TYR A 115 -13.31 -18.01 -9.42
N ALA A 116 -13.79 -18.48 -10.56
CA ALA A 116 -14.60 -19.69 -10.68
C ALA A 116 -13.90 -20.76 -11.53
N ALA A 117 -14.04 -22.02 -11.10
CA ALA A 117 -13.62 -23.21 -11.82
C ALA A 117 -14.85 -24.01 -12.28
N TYR A 118 -14.80 -24.55 -13.50
CA TYR A 118 -15.91 -25.30 -14.11
C TYR A 118 -15.40 -26.67 -14.56
N GLY A 119 -15.84 -27.74 -13.88
CA GLY A 119 -15.43 -29.11 -14.20
C GLY A 119 -13.96 -29.42 -13.90
N THR A 120 -13.22 -28.48 -13.31
CA THR A 120 -11.77 -28.59 -13.03
C THR A 120 -11.43 -28.00 -11.67
N ARG A 121 -10.21 -28.23 -11.19
CA ARG A 121 -9.66 -27.57 -9.99
C ARG A 121 -9.04 -26.20 -10.29
N GLU A 122 -8.73 -25.93 -11.55
CA GLU A 122 -8.14 -24.66 -12.01
C GLU A 122 -9.21 -23.59 -12.23
N PHE A 123 -8.97 -22.36 -11.76
CA PHE A 123 -9.86 -21.23 -12.03
C PHE A 123 -9.70 -20.80 -13.48
N ARG A 124 -10.82 -20.74 -14.20
CA ARG A 124 -10.87 -20.40 -15.64
C ARG A 124 -11.67 -19.13 -15.92
N HIS A 125 -12.42 -18.64 -14.93
CA HIS A 125 -13.25 -17.46 -15.07
C HIS A 125 -13.08 -16.52 -13.89
N VAL A 126 -13.20 -15.22 -14.15
CA VAL A 126 -13.15 -14.17 -13.15
C VAL A 126 -14.22 -13.12 -13.45
N TYR A 127 -14.93 -12.69 -12.42
CA TYR A 127 -15.97 -11.67 -12.51
C TYR A 127 -16.18 -10.94 -11.18
N PRO A 128 -16.72 -9.71 -11.20
CA PRO A 128 -17.07 -8.98 -9.99
C PRO A 128 -18.45 -9.40 -9.47
N VAL A 129 -18.57 -9.45 -8.14
CA VAL A 129 -19.82 -9.68 -7.40
C VAL A 129 -20.02 -8.51 -6.44
N ALA A 130 -20.98 -7.64 -6.74
CA ALA A 130 -21.29 -6.49 -5.91
C ALA A 130 -21.98 -6.92 -4.60
N ILE A 131 -21.71 -6.20 -3.52
CA ILE A 131 -22.36 -6.42 -2.21
C ILE A 131 -23.26 -5.21 -1.95
N LEU A 132 -24.57 -5.38 -2.07
CA LEU A 132 -25.56 -4.36 -1.71
C LEU A 132 -26.40 -4.87 -0.55
N ASN A 133 -26.43 -4.13 0.57
CA ASN A 133 -27.20 -4.48 1.76
C ASN A 133 -26.97 -5.92 2.24
N GLY A 134 -25.71 -6.38 2.17
CA GLY A 134 -25.32 -7.75 2.53
C GLY A 134 -25.64 -8.82 1.48
N GLN A 135 -26.30 -8.47 0.36
CA GLN A 135 -26.62 -9.39 -0.73
C GLN A 135 -25.55 -9.36 -1.83
N GLU A 136 -25.16 -10.55 -2.28
CA GLU A 136 -24.29 -10.73 -3.44
C GLU A 136 -25.08 -10.55 -4.75
N ILE A 137 -24.58 -9.67 -5.62
CA ILE A 137 -25.15 -9.42 -6.94
C ILE A 137 -24.04 -9.63 -7.98
N PRO A 138 -23.98 -10.80 -8.62
CA PRO A 138 -23.04 -11.06 -9.70
C PRO A 138 -23.21 -10.07 -10.85
N VAL A 139 -22.10 -9.46 -11.28
CA VAL A 139 -22.03 -8.54 -12.43
C VAL A 139 -21.19 -9.19 -13.54
N ASP A 140 -21.54 -10.44 -13.87
CA ASP A 140 -20.81 -11.28 -14.83
C ASP A 140 -21.32 -11.12 -16.27
N VAL A 141 -20.75 -10.14 -16.98
CA VAL A 141 -21.11 -9.87 -18.38
C VAL A 141 -20.69 -11.01 -19.31
N VAL A 142 -19.64 -11.77 -18.98
CA VAL A 142 -19.17 -12.88 -19.82
C VAL A 142 -20.17 -14.02 -19.79
N TYR A 143 -20.80 -14.29 -18.64
CA TYR A 143 -21.87 -15.28 -18.57
C TYR A 143 -23.06 -14.93 -19.48
N LYS A 144 -23.39 -13.64 -19.61
CA LYS A 144 -24.39 -13.17 -20.59
C LYS A 144 -23.94 -13.42 -22.03
N VAL A 145 -22.72 -13.03 -22.36
CA VAL A 145 -22.20 -13.08 -23.74
C VAL A 145 -21.98 -14.52 -24.22
N GLN A 146 -21.45 -15.41 -23.37
CA GLN A 146 -21.13 -16.79 -23.76
C GLN A 146 -22.29 -17.76 -23.57
N HIS A 147 -23.20 -17.50 -22.63
CA HIS A 147 -24.19 -18.49 -22.18
C HIS A 147 -25.61 -17.92 -21.96
N GLY A 148 -25.86 -16.66 -22.34
CA GLY A 148 -27.18 -16.04 -22.20
C GLY A 148 -27.60 -15.71 -20.76
N GLY A 149 -26.67 -15.81 -19.79
CA GLY A 149 -26.93 -15.53 -18.38
C GLY A 149 -27.51 -14.13 -18.13
N ARG A 150 -28.33 -13.99 -17.08
CA ARG A 150 -28.98 -12.70 -16.74
C ARG A 150 -28.15 -11.95 -15.70
N PHE A 151 -28.29 -10.63 -15.65
CA PHE A 151 -27.70 -9.83 -14.57
C PHE A 151 -28.12 -10.34 -13.19
N GLY A 152 -27.20 -10.33 -12.22
CA GLY A 152 -27.43 -10.82 -10.87
C GLY A 152 -27.51 -12.34 -10.76
N THR A 153 -27.11 -13.07 -11.81
CA THR A 153 -26.98 -14.53 -11.80
C THR A 153 -25.56 -14.93 -12.18
N GLU A 154 -25.14 -16.11 -11.75
CA GLU A 154 -23.81 -16.66 -12.06
C GLU A 154 -23.93 -18.11 -12.53
N LYS A 155 -23.00 -18.54 -13.38
CA LYS A 155 -22.91 -19.94 -13.82
C LYS A 155 -22.53 -20.81 -12.64
N ARG A 156 -23.20 -21.96 -12.48
CA ARG A 156 -22.86 -22.96 -11.45
C ARG A 156 -21.39 -23.39 -11.60
N TYR A 157 -20.60 -23.19 -10.55
CA TYR A 157 -19.18 -23.51 -10.51
C TYR A 157 -18.90 -24.74 -9.64
N THR A 158 -17.79 -25.41 -9.92
CA THR A 158 -17.27 -26.52 -9.09
C THR A 158 -16.52 -25.99 -7.88
N LYS A 159 -15.82 -24.86 -8.03
CA LYS A 159 -15.04 -24.22 -6.97
C LYS A 159 -14.99 -22.71 -7.20
N LYS A 160 -15.00 -21.94 -6.12
CA LYS A 160 -14.76 -20.49 -6.15
C LYS A 160 -13.63 -20.06 -5.21
N LYS A 161 -13.06 -18.89 -5.50
CA LYS A 161 -12.21 -18.11 -4.58
C LYS A 161 -12.62 -16.64 -4.70
N ASP A 162 -12.90 -16.02 -3.57
CA ASP A 162 -13.32 -14.63 -3.52
C ASP A 162 -12.21 -13.77 -2.91
N ILE A 163 -11.89 -12.67 -3.60
CA ILE A 163 -11.03 -11.60 -3.08
C ILE A 163 -11.91 -10.41 -2.78
N LYS A 164 -11.94 -9.97 -1.52
CA LYS A 164 -12.70 -8.81 -1.10
C LYS A 164 -12.01 -7.54 -1.59
N VAL A 165 -12.73 -6.74 -2.37
CA VAL A 165 -12.33 -5.38 -2.73
C VAL A 165 -13.25 -4.44 -1.95
N LYS A 166 -12.65 -3.74 -0.99
CA LYS A 166 -13.33 -2.65 -0.32
C LYS A 166 -13.37 -1.47 -1.28
N ALA A 167 -14.56 -0.95 -1.53
CA ALA A 167 -14.70 0.16 -2.46
C ALA A 167 -13.82 1.33 -2.00
N GLY A 168 -13.08 1.91 -2.95
CA GLY A 168 -12.25 3.10 -2.74
C GLY A 168 -13.04 4.40 -2.58
N LEU A 169 -14.26 4.37 -2.05
CA LEU A 169 -14.82 5.52 -1.36
C LEU A 169 -14.37 5.41 0.10
N TYR A 170 -13.39 6.21 0.49
CA TYR A 170 -13.16 6.45 1.90
C TYR A 170 -14.46 6.98 2.48
N GLN A 171 -15.09 6.16 3.32
CA GLN A 171 -16.28 6.51 4.06
C GLN A 171 -15.96 7.72 4.96
N LEU A 172 -16.27 8.91 4.46
CA LEU A 172 -16.93 9.96 5.24
C LEU A 172 -18.44 9.94 4.96
N GLY A 173 -18.96 8.73 4.77
CA GLY A 173 -20.38 8.42 4.83
C GLY A 173 -20.50 7.05 5.47
N SER A 174 -20.94 7.02 6.74
CA SER A 174 -21.22 5.82 7.57
C SER A 174 -20.20 5.36 8.65
N THR A 175 -19.22 6.16 9.09
CA THR A 175 -18.31 5.70 10.17
C THR A 175 -17.96 6.76 11.23
N MET A 176 -18.71 6.71 12.35
CA MET A 176 -18.54 7.21 13.74
C MET A 176 -18.08 8.63 14.11
N THR A 177 -17.64 9.50 13.20
CA THR A 177 -17.60 10.96 13.50
C THR A 177 -18.59 11.73 12.64
N LEU A 178 -18.78 11.32 11.39
CA LEU A 178 -19.97 11.70 10.59
C LEU A 178 -21.15 10.76 10.76
N GLY A 179 -20.97 9.60 11.40
CA GLY A 179 -22.05 8.67 11.74
C GLY A 179 -22.93 9.13 12.91
N ASN A 180 -22.51 10.17 13.65
CA ASN A 180 -23.29 10.81 14.70
C ASN A 180 -24.05 12.05 14.21
N ILE A 181 -23.87 12.42 12.93
CA ILE A 181 -24.77 13.34 12.26
C ILE A 181 -26.07 12.61 12.08
N ASN A 182 -26.94 12.80 13.06
CA ASN A 182 -28.32 12.43 12.95
C ASN A 182 -28.86 13.16 11.72
N MET A 183 -29.00 12.46 10.60
CA MET A 183 -29.57 13.03 9.37
C MET A 183 -31.06 13.38 9.54
N ASN A 184 -31.65 13.01 10.68
CA ASN A 184 -32.98 13.42 11.11
C ASN A 184 -32.94 14.64 12.05
N ALA A 185 -31.78 15.23 12.32
CA ALA A 185 -31.64 16.47 13.07
C ALA A 185 -31.83 17.70 12.17
N SER A 186 -32.04 18.86 12.79
CA SER A 186 -32.17 20.12 12.04
C SER A 186 -30.92 20.45 11.23
N GLU A 187 -31.08 21.25 10.16
CA GLU A 187 -29.98 21.72 9.32
C GLU A 187 -28.87 22.39 10.15
N GLU A 188 -29.24 23.15 11.18
CA GLU A 188 -28.31 23.82 12.10
C GLU A 188 -27.47 22.82 12.91
N ALA A 189 -28.09 21.74 13.40
CA ALA A 189 -27.40 20.72 14.18
C ALA A 189 -26.41 19.94 13.32
N ILE A 190 -26.81 19.61 12.08
CA ILE A 190 -25.93 18.99 11.08
C ILE A 190 -24.75 19.92 10.79
N ILE A 191 -25.00 21.17 10.43
CA ILE A 191 -23.95 22.17 10.15
C ILE A 191 -23.01 22.38 11.36
N GLY A 192 -23.52 22.35 12.59
CA GLY A 192 -22.73 22.43 13.82
C GLY A 192 -21.73 21.28 13.95
N GLN A 193 -22.19 20.04 13.81
CA GLN A 193 -21.32 18.86 13.90
C GLN A 193 -20.28 18.79 12.77
N LEU A 194 -20.68 19.22 11.59
CA LEU A 194 -19.81 19.38 10.42
C LEU A 194 -18.69 20.41 10.70
N LYS A 195 -19.00 21.56 11.31
CA LYS A 195 -17.98 22.55 11.69
C LYS A 195 -17.00 22.02 12.74
N THR A 196 -17.49 21.33 13.77
CA THR A 196 -16.63 20.72 14.80
C THR A 196 -15.67 19.70 14.20
N THR A 197 -16.17 18.83 13.31
CA THR A 197 -15.33 17.84 12.61
C THR A 197 -14.23 18.50 11.79
N LEU A 198 -14.54 19.58 11.07
CA LEU A 198 -13.54 20.33 10.32
C LEU A 198 -12.50 20.97 11.25
N ALA A 199 -12.94 21.56 12.37
CA ALA A 199 -12.03 22.16 13.35
C ALA A 199 -11.06 21.14 13.97
N ASP A 200 -11.53 19.91 14.24
CA ASP A 200 -10.69 18.82 14.73
C ASP A 200 -9.65 18.37 13.70
N ILE A 201 -10.05 18.26 12.42
CA ILE A 201 -9.14 17.96 11.31
C ILE A 201 -8.08 19.06 11.17
N GLU A 202 -8.50 20.33 11.22
CA GLU A 202 -7.59 21.47 11.14
C GLU A 202 -6.66 21.55 12.35
N LYS A 203 -7.12 21.18 13.55
CA LYS A 203 -6.28 21.08 14.75
C LYS A 203 -5.18 20.04 14.57
N ILE A 204 -5.50 18.84 14.08
CA ILE A 204 -4.49 17.81 13.74
C ILE A 204 -3.53 18.36 12.68
N GLY A 205 -4.05 19.05 11.66
CA GLY A 205 -3.24 19.67 10.62
C GLY A 205 -2.28 20.76 11.10
N ARG A 206 -2.56 21.40 12.24
CA ARG A 206 -1.67 22.37 12.89
C ARG A 206 -0.59 21.72 13.75
N GLU A 207 -0.84 20.55 14.31
CA GLU A 207 0.16 19.76 15.05
C GLU A 207 1.24 19.20 14.10
N LEU A 208 0.93 19.03 12.82
CA LEU A 208 1.86 18.52 11.81
C LEU A 208 2.69 19.62 11.14
N PRO A 209 4.00 19.40 10.90
CA PRO A 209 4.85 20.33 10.18
C PRO A 209 4.32 20.70 8.79
N SER A 210 4.70 21.89 8.32
CA SER A 210 4.42 22.31 6.94
C SER A 210 5.20 21.45 5.94
N ILE A 211 4.62 21.28 4.75
CA ILE A 211 5.27 20.53 3.66
C ILE A 211 6.32 21.42 3.03
N ASN A 212 7.56 20.94 2.96
CA ASN A 212 8.59 21.55 2.11
C ASN A 212 8.33 21.12 0.64
N PRO A 213 8.02 22.04 -0.28
CA PRO A 213 7.71 21.70 -1.66
C PRO A 213 8.83 20.95 -2.39
N ASN A 214 10.08 21.16 -1.99
CA ASN A 214 11.25 20.55 -2.61
C ASN A 214 11.50 19.09 -2.18
N THR A 215 10.86 18.67 -1.08
CA THR A 215 10.97 17.30 -0.56
C THR A 215 9.61 16.64 -0.44
N ASP A 216 8.61 17.12 -1.19
CA ASP A 216 7.23 16.63 -1.09
C ASP A 216 7.10 15.22 -1.68
N VAL A 217 7.24 14.20 -0.83
CA VAL A 217 7.17 12.81 -1.24
C VAL A 217 5.77 12.42 -1.75
N THR A 218 4.73 13.19 -1.42
CA THR A 218 3.35 12.87 -1.83
C THR A 218 3.11 13.09 -3.32
N LYS A 219 4.02 13.79 -4.00
CA LYS A 219 4.00 14.01 -5.45
C LYS A 219 4.79 12.96 -6.23
N MET A 220 5.53 12.09 -5.53
CA MET A 220 6.35 11.06 -6.16
C MET A 220 5.48 9.90 -6.64
N THR A 221 5.89 9.30 -7.74
CA THR A 221 5.52 7.94 -8.12
C THR A 221 6.17 6.93 -7.16
N ALA A 222 5.65 5.70 -7.10
CA ALA A 222 6.23 4.64 -6.29
C ALA A 222 7.70 4.36 -6.69
N GLY A 223 8.03 4.47 -7.97
CA GLY A 223 9.40 4.33 -8.48
C GLY A 223 10.33 5.45 -8.03
N GLU A 224 9.86 6.70 -8.06
CA GLU A 224 10.61 7.86 -7.56
C GLU A 224 10.83 7.80 -6.05
N LEU A 225 9.83 7.34 -5.28
CA LEU A 225 10.00 7.13 -3.85
C LEU A 225 11.00 6.02 -3.54
N ASP A 226 11.01 4.93 -4.31
CA ASP A 226 12.04 3.89 -4.18
C ASP A 226 13.44 4.47 -4.41
N GLN A 227 13.61 5.25 -5.48
CA GLN A 227 14.87 5.93 -5.79
C GLN A 227 15.27 6.88 -4.65
N TRP A 228 14.32 7.64 -4.12
CA TRP A 228 14.56 8.56 -2.99
C TRP A 228 15.03 7.81 -1.74
N LEU A 229 14.37 6.71 -1.37
CA LEU A 229 14.75 5.87 -0.22
C LEU A 229 16.14 5.24 -0.40
N TRP A 230 16.47 4.78 -1.61
CA TRP A 230 17.78 4.22 -1.91
C TRP A 230 18.88 5.28 -1.98
N ALA A 231 18.58 6.49 -2.48
CA ALA A 231 19.51 7.62 -2.44
C ALA A 231 19.89 7.96 -0.99
N ASP A 232 18.89 8.15 -0.12
CA ASP A 232 19.11 8.42 1.32
C ASP A 232 19.91 7.28 1.97
N ARG A 233 19.63 6.03 1.62
CA ARG A 233 20.41 4.88 2.11
C ARG A 233 21.88 4.96 1.72
N PHE A 234 22.17 5.30 0.46
CA PHE A 234 23.56 5.44 0.00
C PHE A 234 24.25 6.65 0.65
N ASP A 235 23.54 7.76 0.87
CA ASP A 235 24.10 8.89 1.63
C ASP A 235 24.44 8.49 3.08
N ILE A 236 23.58 7.68 3.72
CA ILE A 236 23.85 7.16 5.06
C ILE A 236 25.08 6.25 5.03
N LEU A 237 25.15 5.31 4.07
CA LEU A 237 26.29 4.41 3.89
C LEU A 237 27.60 5.18 3.67
N GLU A 238 27.58 6.25 2.88
CA GLU A 238 28.73 7.14 2.72
C GLU A 238 29.18 7.74 4.06
N ARG A 239 28.24 8.20 4.90
CA ARG A 239 28.56 8.79 6.20
C ARG A 239 29.15 7.77 7.18
N VAL A 240 28.55 6.58 7.27
CA VAL A 240 28.90 5.57 8.29
C VAL A 240 30.08 4.68 7.88
N THR A 241 30.45 4.63 6.60
CA THR A 241 31.58 3.82 6.13
C THR A 241 32.91 4.54 6.38
N PRO A 242 33.92 3.93 7.02
CA PRO A 242 35.21 4.60 7.26
C PRO A 242 36.11 4.68 6.01
N GLU A 243 36.04 3.70 5.11
CA GLU A 243 36.93 3.58 3.95
C GLU A 243 36.63 4.61 2.85
N LYS A 244 37.62 5.47 2.53
CA LYS A 244 37.49 6.54 1.51
C LYS A 244 37.06 6.04 0.13
N GLY A 245 37.54 4.86 -0.31
CA GLY A 245 37.17 4.26 -1.59
C GLY A 245 35.68 3.95 -1.69
N ASN A 246 35.11 3.35 -0.65
CA ASN A 246 33.70 2.98 -0.60
C ASN A 246 32.79 4.21 -0.48
N LYS A 247 33.23 5.29 0.20
CA LYS A 247 32.48 6.55 0.27
C LYS A 247 32.19 7.13 -1.12
N ALA A 248 33.20 7.18 -1.99
CA ALA A 248 33.04 7.71 -3.35
C ALA A 248 32.04 6.89 -4.17
N GLU A 249 32.02 5.57 -4.00
CA GLU A 249 31.08 4.69 -4.68
C GLU A 249 29.64 4.87 -4.18
N PHE A 250 29.44 5.00 -2.87
CA PHE A 250 28.11 5.28 -2.32
C PHE A 250 27.60 6.66 -2.74
N ARG A 251 28.47 7.67 -2.76
CA ARG A 251 28.12 9.00 -3.29
C ARG A 251 27.67 8.92 -4.76
N ALA A 252 28.41 8.19 -5.60
CA ALA A 252 28.04 7.98 -6.99
C ALA A 252 26.71 7.24 -7.14
N ALA A 253 26.47 6.21 -6.31
CA ALA A 253 25.20 5.50 -6.27
C ALA A 253 24.02 6.39 -5.82
N ALA A 254 24.22 7.25 -4.82
CA ALA A 254 23.21 8.22 -4.38
C ALA A 254 22.85 9.22 -5.50
N VAL A 255 23.86 9.74 -6.20
CA VAL A 255 23.65 10.65 -7.34
C VAL A 255 22.87 9.95 -8.47
N ALA A 256 23.22 8.71 -8.81
CA ALA A 256 22.52 7.94 -9.82
C ALA A 256 21.04 7.72 -9.46
N MET A 257 20.77 7.39 -8.19
CA MET A 257 19.39 7.24 -7.70
C MET A 257 18.59 8.54 -7.82
N ARG A 258 19.14 9.68 -7.41
CA ARG A 258 18.45 10.98 -7.51
C ARG A 258 18.20 11.42 -8.94
N ARG A 259 19.11 11.08 -9.87
CA ARG A 259 18.95 11.38 -11.30
C ARG A 259 18.00 10.43 -12.01
N GLY A 260 17.76 9.25 -11.43
CA GLY A 260 17.01 8.18 -12.08
C GLY A 260 17.73 7.59 -13.28
N ASP A 261 19.05 7.81 -13.39
CA ASP A 261 19.87 7.37 -14.52
C ASP A 261 21.20 6.76 -14.06
N ILE A 262 21.91 6.16 -15.01
CA ILE A 262 23.20 5.51 -14.74
C ILE A 262 24.39 6.45 -14.92
N SER A 263 24.13 7.75 -15.13
CA SER A 263 25.15 8.74 -15.44
C SER A 263 26.04 8.95 -14.22
N GLY A 264 27.30 8.52 -14.32
CA GLY A 264 28.26 8.54 -13.21
C GLY A 264 28.43 7.22 -12.45
N ILE A 265 27.63 6.18 -12.73
CA ILE A 265 27.87 4.83 -12.17
C ILE A 265 29.16 4.20 -12.72
N GLY A 266 29.68 4.69 -13.86
CA GLY A 266 30.94 4.21 -14.43
C GLY A 266 32.13 4.29 -13.48
N SER A 267 32.09 5.17 -12.47
CA SER A 267 33.13 5.29 -11.44
C SER A 267 32.96 4.32 -10.26
N VAL A 268 31.84 3.56 -10.19
CA VAL A 268 31.62 2.52 -9.17
C VAL A 268 32.37 1.25 -9.59
N LYS A 269 33.47 0.95 -8.90
CA LYS A 269 34.32 -0.21 -9.20
C LYS A 269 33.73 -1.49 -8.62
N ASN A 270 32.99 -1.41 -7.52
CA ASN A 270 32.28 -2.55 -6.94
C ASN A 270 31.15 -3.05 -7.86
N LEU A 271 31.38 -4.21 -8.49
CA LEU A 271 30.43 -4.85 -9.40
C LEU A 271 29.08 -5.21 -8.74
N THR A 272 29.08 -5.53 -7.44
CA THR A 272 27.85 -5.86 -6.72
C THR A 272 27.00 -4.61 -6.52
N LEU A 273 27.59 -3.53 -6.00
CA LEU A 273 26.92 -2.24 -5.83
C LEU A 273 26.36 -1.75 -7.16
N ARG A 274 27.16 -1.81 -8.23
CA ARG A 274 26.74 -1.43 -9.58
C ARG A 274 25.53 -2.25 -10.05
N LYS A 275 25.53 -3.57 -9.90
CA LYS A 275 24.39 -4.44 -10.25
C LYS A 275 23.14 -4.10 -9.44
N THR A 276 23.30 -3.85 -8.14
CA THR A 276 22.19 -3.45 -7.25
C THR A 276 21.57 -2.14 -7.70
N VAL A 277 22.38 -1.10 -7.95
CA VAL A 277 21.90 0.20 -8.43
C VAL A 277 21.16 0.06 -9.77
N LEU A 278 21.72 -0.70 -10.71
CA LEU A 278 21.07 -0.95 -12.01
C LEU A 278 19.73 -1.67 -11.85
N SER A 279 19.64 -2.66 -10.97
CA SER A 279 18.39 -3.40 -10.72
C SER A 279 17.32 -2.47 -10.17
N ILE A 280 17.67 -1.66 -9.16
CA ILE A 280 16.73 -0.72 -8.53
C ILE A 280 16.24 0.30 -9.55
N LEU A 281 17.14 0.95 -10.30
CA LEU A 281 16.75 1.92 -11.34
C LEU A 281 15.83 1.29 -12.37
N LYS A 282 16.15 0.08 -12.85
CA LYS A 282 15.31 -0.66 -13.80
C LYS A 282 13.92 -0.94 -13.24
N ASP A 283 13.80 -1.36 -11.98
CA ASP A 283 12.52 -1.68 -11.38
C ASP A 283 11.71 -0.43 -11.03
N SER A 284 12.35 0.65 -10.56
CA SER A 284 11.71 1.94 -10.31
C SER A 284 11.04 2.51 -11.55
N THR A 285 11.67 2.41 -12.74
CA THR A 285 11.07 2.94 -13.99
C THR A 285 9.74 2.28 -14.38
N LYS A 286 9.47 1.07 -13.87
CA LYS A 286 8.23 0.34 -14.09
C LYS A 286 7.10 0.80 -13.14
N LYS A 287 7.44 1.43 -12.01
CA LYS A 287 6.51 1.80 -10.93
C LYS A 287 5.99 3.24 -11.08
N ARG A 288 5.19 3.50 -12.10
CA ARG A 288 4.67 4.85 -12.44
C ARG A 288 3.41 5.27 -11.67
N ARG A 289 2.83 4.39 -10.85
CA ARG A 289 1.69 4.75 -9.99
C ARG A 289 2.11 5.78 -8.96
N PRO A 290 1.22 6.68 -8.48
CA PRO A 290 1.50 7.49 -7.31
C PRO A 290 1.99 6.63 -6.13
N ALA A 291 3.02 7.10 -5.42
CA ALA A 291 3.54 6.42 -4.24
C ALA A 291 2.47 6.33 -3.15
N PHE A 292 1.68 7.38 -3.02
CA PHE A 292 0.60 7.50 -2.06
C PHE A 292 -0.73 7.73 -2.81
N PRO A 293 -1.79 6.97 -2.49
CA PRO A 293 -3.08 7.17 -3.10
C PRO A 293 -3.67 8.52 -2.70
N ASP A 294 -4.32 9.22 -3.63
CA ASP A 294 -5.06 10.44 -3.32
C ASP A 294 -6.16 10.14 -2.30
N PHE A 295 -6.23 10.98 -1.26
CA PHE A 295 -7.35 10.96 -0.32
C PHE A 295 -8.51 11.71 -0.97
N SER A 296 -9.47 10.98 -1.55
CA SER A 296 -10.69 11.58 -2.10
C SER A 296 -11.90 11.19 -1.27
N VAL A 297 -12.59 12.19 -0.73
CA VAL A 297 -13.89 12.06 -0.09
C VAL A 297 -14.96 12.24 -1.17
N ALA A 298 -15.78 11.21 -1.41
CA ALA A 298 -16.90 11.31 -2.34
C ALA A 298 -18.19 11.61 -1.57
N ILE A 299 -18.97 12.53 -2.11
CA ILE A 299 -20.21 13.01 -1.51
C ILE A 299 -21.35 12.20 -2.10
N PRO A 300 -22.07 11.38 -1.31
CA PRO A 300 -23.31 10.78 -1.80
C PRO A 300 -24.27 11.91 -2.17
N THR A 301 -24.78 11.90 -3.40
CA THR A 301 -25.81 12.83 -3.88
C THR A 301 -27.12 12.05 -3.94
N PRO A 302 -28.04 12.19 -2.96
CA PRO A 302 -29.38 11.67 -3.10
C PRO A 302 -30.10 12.43 -4.23
N ALA A 303 -30.85 11.72 -5.05
CA ALA A 303 -31.75 12.34 -5.99
C ALA A 303 -32.90 13.03 -5.23
N GLY A 304 -33.09 14.34 -5.42
CA GLY A 304 -34.32 15.06 -5.02
C GLY A 304 -34.23 16.14 -3.92
N VAL A 305 -33.04 16.56 -3.46
CA VAL A 305 -32.91 17.57 -2.40
C VAL A 305 -32.05 18.74 -2.87
N SER A 306 -32.65 19.76 -3.52
CA SER A 306 -31.89 20.79 -4.27
C SER A 306 -31.34 21.97 -3.45
N GLY A 307 -31.77 22.17 -2.19
CA GLY A 307 -31.34 23.32 -1.36
C GLY A 307 -30.21 23.02 -0.37
N LEU A 308 -30.42 22.05 0.53
CA LEU A 308 -29.47 21.66 1.59
C LEU A 308 -28.15 21.08 1.03
N PHE A 309 -28.22 20.35 -0.10
CA PHE A 309 -27.05 19.68 -0.66
C PHE A 309 -26.01 20.61 -1.27
N GLY A 310 -26.36 21.85 -1.66
CA GLY A 310 -25.37 22.82 -2.17
C GLY A 310 -24.35 23.19 -1.10
N LYS A 311 -24.82 23.67 0.05
CA LYS A 311 -23.98 24.05 1.20
C LYS A 311 -23.24 22.85 1.80
N VAL A 312 -23.92 21.70 1.89
CA VAL A 312 -23.35 20.46 2.39
C VAL A 312 -22.26 19.92 1.44
N LYS A 313 -22.46 20.00 0.12
CA LYS A 313 -21.47 19.58 -0.87
C LYS A 313 -20.19 20.40 -0.80
N ASP A 314 -20.30 21.73 -0.71
CA ASP A 314 -19.14 22.60 -0.55
C ASP A 314 -18.40 22.36 0.77
N TRP A 315 -19.14 22.07 1.84
CA TRP A 315 -18.53 21.64 3.10
C TRP A 315 -17.77 20.31 2.96
N PHE A 316 -18.37 19.29 2.34
CA PHE A 316 -17.69 17.99 2.17
C PHE A 316 -16.45 18.11 1.28
N LYS A 317 -16.49 19.00 0.28
CA LYS A 317 -15.31 19.35 -0.51
C LYS A 317 -14.22 19.95 0.39
N LYS A 318 -14.55 20.94 1.23
CA LYS A 318 -13.62 21.54 2.21
C LYS A 318 -13.04 20.50 3.17
N VAL A 319 -13.84 19.54 3.62
CA VAL A 319 -13.39 18.44 4.48
C VAL A 319 -12.48 17.48 3.74
N GLY A 320 -12.83 17.11 2.50
CA GLY A 320 -11.96 16.31 1.65
C GLY A 320 -10.61 16.98 1.42
N GLU A 321 -10.61 18.30 1.17
CA GLU A 321 -9.40 19.10 1.02
C GLU A 321 -8.60 19.19 2.33
N ALA A 322 -9.26 19.44 3.47
CA ALA A 322 -8.62 19.49 4.78
C ALA A 322 -7.98 18.15 5.16
N ILE A 323 -8.70 17.04 4.97
CA ILE A 323 -8.18 15.69 5.21
C ILE A 323 -7.03 15.37 4.27
N SER A 324 -7.16 15.68 2.97
CA SER A 324 -6.08 15.49 2.01
C SER A 324 -4.83 16.28 2.41
N SER A 325 -5.00 17.51 2.88
CA SER A 325 -3.92 18.36 3.40
C SER A 325 -3.26 17.75 4.65
N VAL A 326 -4.05 17.33 5.64
CA VAL A 326 -3.56 16.65 6.85
C VAL A 326 -2.82 15.37 6.50
N PHE A 327 -3.37 14.55 5.60
CA PHE A 327 -2.74 13.33 5.15
C PHE A 327 -1.41 13.62 4.46
N LYS A 328 -1.35 14.60 3.54
CA LYS A 328 -0.10 14.97 2.86
C LYS A 328 0.96 15.46 3.85
N LYS A 329 0.57 16.27 4.84
CA LYS A 329 1.46 16.70 5.93
C LYS A 329 1.95 15.50 6.75
N PHE A 330 1.06 14.58 7.11
CA PHE A 330 1.38 13.37 7.85
C PHE A 330 2.39 12.50 7.08
N VAL A 331 2.13 12.21 5.81
CA VAL A 331 3.05 11.42 4.97
C VAL A 331 4.41 12.10 4.86
N ASN A 332 4.45 13.40 4.59
CA ASN A 332 5.70 14.15 4.53
C ASN A 332 6.45 14.16 5.86
N TRP A 333 5.74 14.33 6.97
CA TRP A 333 6.32 14.30 8.31
C TRP A 333 6.89 12.92 8.65
N VAL A 334 6.22 11.84 8.25
CA VAL A 334 6.73 10.47 8.40
C VAL A 334 7.99 10.27 7.56
N PHE A 335 7.95 10.53 6.25
CA PHE A 335 9.08 10.22 5.37
C PHE A 335 10.27 11.17 5.52
N ASN A 336 10.03 12.48 5.65
CA ASN A 336 11.10 13.49 5.77
C ASN A 336 11.52 13.78 7.21
N GLY A 337 10.78 13.29 8.22
CA GLY A 337 10.98 13.64 9.62
C GLY A 337 11.13 12.43 10.53
N ILE A 338 10.01 11.98 11.08
CA ILE A 338 9.99 11.07 12.23
C ILE A 338 10.21 9.60 11.86
N GLY A 339 9.98 9.21 10.61
CA GLY A 339 10.03 7.82 10.13
C GLY A 339 11.37 7.13 10.36
N LYS A 340 12.47 7.81 10.02
CA LYS A 340 13.82 7.30 10.29
C LYS A 340 14.10 7.16 11.79
N LYS A 341 13.60 8.09 12.62
CA LYS A 341 13.76 8.04 14.08
C LYS A 341 13.12 6.80 14.70
N MET A 342 12.03 6.31 14.12
CA MET A 342 11.34 5.09 14.59
C MET A 342 12.09 3.80 14.25
N GLY A 343 13.02 3.82 13.28
CA GLY A 343 13.70 2.63 12.76
C GLY A 343 14.18 1.65 13.85
N PRO A 344 15.00 2.08 14.83
CA PRO A 344 15.55 1.21 15.87
C PRO A 344 14.52 0.41 16.66
N PHE A 345 13.29 0.90 16.81
CA PHE A 345 12.22 0.13 17.46
C PHE A 345 11.90 -1.16 16.71
N PHE A 346 12.04 -1.17 15.39
CA PHE A 346 11.66 -2.29 14.53
C PHE A 346 12.82 -3.26 14.24
N ILE A 347 13.96 -3.16 14.92
CA ILE A 347 15.13 -4.02 14.66
C ILE A 347 14.73 -5.50 14.65
N PHE A 348 14.00 -5.97 15.66
CA PHE A 348 13.61 -7.38 15.77
C PHE A 348 12.61 -7.79 14.69
N SER A 349 11.62 -6.95 14.40
CA SER A 349 10.67 -7.16 13.30
C SER A 349 11.38 -7.24 11.94
N LEU A 350 12.48 -6.51 11.75
CA LEU A 350 13.23 -6.45 10.49
C LEU A 350 14.37 -7.49 10.40
N LEU A 351 14.50 -8.40 11.38
CA LEU A 351 15.47 -9.49 11.31
C LEU A 351 15.13 -10.50 10.20
N LYS A 352 16.14 -10.85 9.41
CA LYS A 352 16.06 -11.97 8.46
C LYS A 352 16.03 -13.25 9.29
N GLY A 353 15.07 -14.14 9.06
CA GLY A 353 14.92 -15.37 9.85
C GLY A 353 14.28 -15.18 11.24
N ARG A 354 13.59 -14.07 11.50
CA ARG A 354 12.88 -13.78 12.76
C ARG A 354 11.93 -14.88 13.26
N ASN A 355 11.44 -15.74 12.36
CA ASN A 355 10.60 -16.90 12.69
C ASN A 355 11.38 -18.04 13.38
N LYS A 356 12.72 -18.03 13.32
CA LYS A 356 13.61 -19.02 13.94
C LYS A 356 14.13 -18.60 15.32
N VAL A 357 13.80 -17.37 15.76
CA VAL A 357 14.13 -16.88 17.10
C VAL A 357 13.54 -17.82 18.16
N LYS A 358 14.28 -18.11 19.23
CA LYS A 358 13.85 -18.98 20.33
C LYS A 358 13.39 -18.19 21.55
N SER A 359 14.06 -17.10 21.91
CA SER A 359 13.79 -16.23 23.06
C SER A 359 12.32 -15.77 23.07
N PRO A 360 11.54 -16.13 24.11
CA PRO A 360 10.17 -15.64 24.28
C PRO A 360 10.12 -14.11 24.37
N ALA A 361 11.13 -13.50 25.00
CA ALA A 361 11.25 -12.06 25.16
C ALA A 361 11.36 -11.33 23.80
N ILE A 362 12.20 -11.84 22.88
CA ILE A 362 12.31 -11.31 21.52
C ILE A 362 11.04 -11.59 20.71
N LYS A 363 10.44 -12.79 20.82
CA LYS A 363 9.19 -13.14 20.13
C LYS A 363 8.03 -12.19 20.49
N ASN A 364 7.87 -11.88 21.77
CA ASN A 364 6.81 -10.98 22.23
C ASN A 364 7.00 -9.56 21.69
N ARG A 365 8.24 -9.08 21.67
CA ARG A 365 8.60 -7.78 21.06
C ARG A 365 8.35 -7.76 19.55
N ILE A 366 8.72 -8.82 18.82
CA ILE A 366 8.41 -8.94 17.38
C ILE A 366 6.90 -8.81 17.15
N LYS A 367 6.06 -9.48 17.96
CA LYS A 367 4.59 -9.36 17.82
C LYS A 367 4.09 -7.94 18.05
N ALA A 368 4.62 -7.24 19.06
CA ALA A 368 4.23 -5.86 19.35
C ALA A 368 4.68 -4.92 18.22
N GLN A 369 5.93 -5.04 17.78
CA GLN A 369 6.50 -4.28 16.67
C GLN A 369 5.74 -4.51 15.36
N ASP A 370 5.38 -5.76 15.05
CA ASP A 370 4.60 -6.09 13.85
C ASP A 370 3.20 -5.46 13.91
N LYS A 371 2.54 -5.44 15.07
CA LYS A 371 1.26 -4.74 15.23
C LYS A 371 1.40 -3.25 14.96
N THR A 372 2.38 -2.60 15.59
CA THR A 372 2.65 -1.16 15.40
C THR A 372 3.01 -0.84 13.95
N PHE A 373 3.89 -1.62 13.33
CA PHE A 373 4.27 -1.45 11.93
C PHE A 373 3.05 -1.58 11.01
N ASN A 374 2.25 -2.64 11.18
CA ASN A 374 1.05 -2.87 10.38
C ASN A 374 -0.01 -1.79 10.60
N PHE A 375 -0.13 -1.26 11.81
CA PHE A 375 -1.05 -0.17 12.12
C PHE A 375 -0.69 1.11 11.35
N ILE A 376 0.58 1.53 11.43
CA ILE A 376 1.12 2.68 10.68
C ILE A 376 0.97 2.45 9.18
N GLN A 377 1.37 1.27 8.70
CA GLN A 377 1.30 0.88 7.28
C GLN A 377 -0.12 0.93 6.72
N LYS A 378 -1.09 0.33 7.43
CA LYS A 378 -2.50 0.30 7.00
C LYS A 378 -3.19 1.65 7.06
N LEU A 379 -2.82 2.51 8.01
CA LEU A 379 -3.44 3.84 8.10
C LEU A 379 -2.84 4.79 7.06
N GLY A 380 -1.52 4.85 6.97
CA GLY A 380 -0.81 5.65 5.97
C GLY A 380 -0.99 5.12 4.54
N LYS A 381 -1.56 3.92 4.39
CA LYS A 381 -1.60 3.16 3.13
C LYS A 381 -0.24 3.08 2.46
N PHE A 382 0.77 2.90 3.29
CA PHE A 382 2.15 2.81 2.84
C PHE A 382 2.38 1.47 2.16
N ASP A 383 3.17 1.49 1.10
CA ASP A 383 3.77 0.29 0.57
C ASP A 383 4.64 -0.35 1.67
N PRO A 384 4.44 -1.64 2.00
CA PRO A 384 5.19 -2.27 3.08
C PRO A 384 6.71 -2.22 2.88
N GLU A 385 7.19 -2.35 1.65
CA GLU A 385 8.63 -2.37 1.37
C GLU A 385 9.23 -0.97 1.46
N GLN A 386 8.49 0.07 1.10
CA GLN A 386 8.94 1.46 1.24
C GLN A 386 9.01 1.87 2.71
N LEU A 387 8.02 1.51 3.52
CA LEU A 387 8.03 1.78 4.96
C LEU A 387 9.15 1.00 5.66
N LYS A 388 9.37 -0.28 5.29
CA LYS A 388 10.53 -1.05 5.76
C LYS A 388 11.83 -0.38 5.34
N GLY A 389 11.92 0.08 4.10
CA GLY A 389 13.08 0.80 3.56
C GLY A 389 13.45 2.02 4.40
N LEU A 390 12.45 2.83 4.75
CA LEU A 390 12.58 4.00 5.63
C LEU A 390 13.06 3.60 7.03
N ALA A 391 12.46 2.57 7.62
CA ALA A 391 12.86 2.07 8.95
C ALA A 391 14.31 1.53 8.94
N LEU A 392 14.69 0.80 7.90
CA LEU A 392 16.06 0.29 7.70
C LEU A 392 17.07 1.44 7.57
N ASN A 393 16.75 2.49 6.82
CA ASN A 393 17.59 3.69 6.73
C ASN A 393 17.76 4.32 8.11
N GLY A 394 16.67 4.42 8.87
CA GLY A 394 16.69 4.91 10.24
C GLY A 394 17.57 4.12 11.20
N ILE A 395 17.51 2.78 11.11
CA ILE A 395 18.37 1.88 11.90
C ILE A 395 19.83 2.11 11.52
N LEU A 396 20.13 2.12 10.22
CA LEU A 396 21.49 2.29 9.73
C LEU A 396 22.07 3.66 10.10
N GLU A 397 21.27 4.72 10.00
CA GLU A 397 21.68 6.09 10.34
C GLU A 397 21.99 6.24 11.84
N GLN A 398 21.18 5.64 12.70
CA GLN A 398 21.32 5.77 14.16
C GLN A 398 22.30 4.78 14.78
N THR A 399 22.55 3.64 14.14
CA THR A 399 23.38 2.57 14.72
C THR A 399 24.66 2.30 13.93
N GLY A 400 24.76 2.80 12.70
CA GLY A 400 25.81 2.44 11.74
C GLY A 400 25.70 0.99 11.23
N LYS A 401 24.68 0.23 11.66
CA LYS A 401 24.57 -1.22 11.46
C LYS A 401 23.19 -1.61 10.92
N THR A 402 23.14 -2.70 10.20
CA THR A 402 21.88 -3.37 9.81
C THR A 402 21.33 -4.20 10.97
N PRO A 403 20.02 -4.54 10.99
CA PRO A 403 19.46 -5.44 12.01
C PRO A 403 20.25 -6.75 12.17
N GLN A 404 20.74 -7.30 11.06
CA GLN A 404 21.51 -8.53 11.05
C GLN A 404 22.88 -8.34 11.72
N GLN A 405 23.58 -7.24 11.43
CA GLN A 405 24.84 -6.92 12.08
C GLN A 405 24.66 -6.71 13.59
N ILE A 406 23.60 -6.01 14.00
CA ILE A 406 23.29 -5.82 15.43
C ILE A 406 23.07 -7.17 16.12
N ALA A 407 22.38 -8.12 15.45
CA ALA A 407 22.16 -9.46 15.99
C ALA A 407 23.45 -10.28 16.08
N ILE A 408 24.34 -10.18 15.07
CA ILE A 408 25.63 -10.89 15.04
C ILE A 408 26.54 -10.40 16.17
N GLU A 409 26.60 -9.09 16.36
CA GLU A 409 27.55 -8.46 17.28
C GLU A 409 27.08 -8.45 18.73
N GLY A 410 25.95 -9.13 19.04
CA GLY A 410 25.39 -9.17 20.39
C GLY A 410 24.79 -7.84 20.85
N GLY A 411 24.71 -6.85 19.97
CA GLY A 411 24.03 -5.58 20.22
C GLY A 411 24.65 -4.37 19.55
N ALA A 412 24.05 -3.20 19.80
CA ALA A 412 24.57 -1.91 19.40
C ALA A 412 24.47 -0.92 20.59
N PRO A 413 25.58 -0.31 21.03
CA PRO A 413 25.59 0.59 22.20
C PRO A 413 24.60 1.76 22.09
N GLN A 414 24.32 2.20 20.87
CA GLN A 414 23.54 3.42 20.59
C GLN A 414 22.02 3.21 20.69
N VAL A 415 21.52 1.97 20.64
CA VAL A 415 20.07 1.69 20.73
C VAL A 415 19.56 1.85 22.16
N GLY A 416 20.39 1.50 23.16
CA GLY A 416 20.05 1.65 24.58
C GLY A 416 20.11 3.10 25.10
N ALA A 417 20.93 3.95 24.49
CA ALA A 417 21.11 5.34 24.94
C ALA A 417 20.02 6.31 24.45
N VAL A 418 19.23 5.94 23.43
CA VAL A 418 18.24 6.83 22.77
C VAL A 418 16.80 6.35 22.97
N ILE A 419 16.60 5.42 23.91
CA ILE A 419 15.32 4.74 24.20
C ILE A 419 14.16 5.75 24.33
N THR A 420 14.32 6.77 25.16
CA THR A 420 13.25 7.76 25.42
C THR A 420 12.84 8.50 24.14
N ALA A 421 13.79 8.94 23.32
CA ALA A 421 13.48 9.68 22.10
C ALA A 421 12.80 8.80 21.04
N ILE A 422 13.15 7.52 20.96
CA ILE A 422 12.53 6.55 20.04
C ILE A 422 11.10 6.23 20.48
N VAL A 423 10.87 5.98 21.78
CA VAL A 423 9.51 5.76 22.32
C VAL A 423 8.66 7.00 22.08
N SER A 424 9.15 8.18 22.47
CA SER A 424 8.41 9.43 22.24
C SER A 424 8.09 9.65 20.77
N ALA A 425 9.03 9.40 19.85
CA ALA A 425 8.79 9.50 18.42
C ALA A 425 7.64 8.61 17.95
N ILE A 426 7.64 7.33 18.37
CA ILE A 426 6.61 6.38 17.96
C ILE A 426 5.28 6.68 18.65
N THR A 427 5.30 7.04 19.93
CA THR A 427 4.08 7.43 20.66
C THR A 427 3.41 8.62 19.99
N VAL A 428 4.16 9.66 19.58
CA VAL A 428 3.61 10.79 18.84
C VAL A 428 3.04 10.34 17.49
N VAL A 429 3.74 9.45 16.77
CA VAL A 429 3.23 8.88 15.52
C VAL A 429 1.94 8.11 15.76
N VAL A 430 1.90 7.21 16.73
CA VAL A 430 0.72 6.42 17.09
C VAL A 430 -0.43 7.31 17.51
N GLN A 431 -0.21 8.34 18.34
CA GLN A 431 -1.25 9.28 18.75
C GLN A 431 -1.82 10.08 17.57
N ILE A 432 -0.97 10.56 16.67
CA ILE A 432 -1.42 11.27 15.46
C ILE A 432 -2.17 10.30 14.54
N VAL A 433 -1.65 9.08 14.38
CA VAL A 433 -2.27 7.99 13.61
C VAL A 433 -3.62 7.62 14.25
N GLU A 434 -3.76 7.56 15.57
CA GLU A 434 -5.01 7.33 16.28
C GLU A 434 -6.00 8.47 16.11
N LYS A 435 -5.56 9.73 16.19
CA LYS A 435 -6.40 10.91 15.91
C LYS A 435 -6.92 10.86 14.48
N ILE A 436 -6.06 10.55 13.51
CA ILE A 436 -6.43 10.37 12.10
C ILE A 436 -7.36 9.14 11.94
N ALA A 437 -7.07 8.03 12.60
CA ALA A 437 -7.87 6.81 12.57
C ALA A 437 -9.24 6.98 13.22
N GLY A 438 -9.36 7.82 14.25
CA GLY A 438 -10.61 8.21 14.91
C GLY A 438 -11.56 8.94 13.97
N ILE A 439 -11.02 9.65 12.97
CA ILE A 439 -11.80 10.21 11.86
C ILE A 439 -12.31 9.10 10.92
N PHE A 440 -11.59 7.98 10.80
CA PHE A 440 -11.90 6.87 9.87
C PHE A 440 -12.43 5.60 10.52
N LYS A 441 -12.68 5.62 11.84
CA LYS A 441 -13.16 4.48 12.65
C LYS A 441 -12.37 3.18 12.44
N LYS A 442 -11.04 3.23 12.49
CA LYS A 442 -10.25 2.04 12.86
C LYS A 442 -10.12 2.00 14.39
N SER A 443 -10.28 0.83 14.99
CA SER A 443 -10.19 0.69 16.44
C SER A 443 -8.76 1.02 16.90
N PRO A 444 -8.56 1.89 17.92
CA PRO A 444 -7.26 2.09 18.57
C PRO A 444 -6.66 0.79 19.12
N ALA A 445 -7.50 -0.22 19.39
CA ALA A 445 -7.09 -1.54 19.88
C ALA A 445 -6.23 -2.35 18.88
N ASP A 446 -6.07 -1.88 17.63
CA ASP A 446 -5.23 -2.52 16.62
C ASP A 446 -3.74 -2.11 16.71
N ALA A 447 -3.41 -1.05 17.45
CA ALA A 447 -2.03 -0.63 17.67
C ALA A 447 -1.32 -1.62 18.63
N GLY A 448 -0.04 -1.90 18.36
CA GLY A 448 0.79 -2.62 19.33
C GLY A 448 1.09 -1.73 20.54
N THR A 449 1.34 -2.32 21.70
CA THR A 449 1.88 -1.57 22.84
C THR A 449 3.21 -0.96 22.44
N VAL A 450 3.40 0.34 22.74
CA VAL A 450 4.63 1.08 22.47
C VAL A 450 5.16 1.63 23.78
N ASP A 451 6.14 0.94 24.33
CA ASP A 451 6.86 1.28 25.56
C ASP A 451 8.24 0.61 25.55
N GLN A 452 9.04 0.83 26.60
CA GLN A 452 10.36 0.23 26.74
C GLN A 452 10.34 -1.32 26.70
N SER A 453 9.26 -1.95 27.17
CA SER A 453 9.14 -3.42 27.21
C SER A 453 8.97 -4.05 25.83
N THR A 454 8.48 -3.27 24.87
CA THR A 454 8.21 -3.68 23.48
C THR A 454 9.27 -3.21 22.49
N MET A 455 10.19 -2.36 22.93
CA MET A 455 11.36 -1.94 22.15
C MET A 455 12.30 -3.10 21.85
N SER A 456 13.00 -3.01 20.73
CA SER A 456 14.18 -3.85 20.49
C SER A 456 15.24 -3.54 21.53
N ASP A 457 15.57 -4.56 22.31
CA ASP A 457 16.62 -4.56 23.32
C ASP A 457 17.74 -5.49 22.84
N PRO A 458 18.81 -4.94 22.23
CA PRO A 458 19.84 -5.77 21.62
C PRO A 458 20.57 -6.70 22.61
N THR A 459 20.51 -6.45 23.91
CA THR A 459 21.11 -7.34 24.93
C THR A 459 20.48 -8.73 24.94
N LEU A 460 19.22 -8.85 24.49
CA LEU A 460 18.53 -10.13 24.38
C LEU A 460 19.12 -11.05 23.31
N PHE A 461 20.00 -10.55 22.43
CA PHE A 461 20.69 -11.41 21.46
C PHE A 461 21.66 -12.40 22.13
N GLU A 462 22.21 -12.06 23.31
CA GLU A 462 23.02 -13.00 24.09
C GLU A 462 22.19 -14.17 24.62
N GLU A 463 20.98 -13.88 25.13
CA GLU A 463 20.02 -14.89 25.56
C GLU A 463 19.62 -15.81 24.39
N GLU A 464 19.30 -15.23 23.23
CA GLU A 464 18.97 -15.97 22.02
C GLU A 464 20.11 -16.89 21.59
N ALA A 465 21.35 -16.39 21.58
CA ALA A 465 22.52 -17.18 21.24
C ALA A 465 22.68 -18.38 22.20
N ARG A 466 22.43 -18.19 23.50
CA ARG A 466 22.47 -19.26 24.50
C ARG A 466 21.38 -20.32 24.24
N LEU A 467 20.13 -19.91 24.03
CA LEU A 467 19.00 -20.81 23.76
C LEU A 467 19.21 -21.63 22.48
N GLN A 468 19.83 -21.02 21.46
CA GLN A 468 20.17 -21.70 20.23
C GLN A 468 21.25 -22.77 20.41
N ARG A 469 22.30 -22.49 21.19
CA ARG A 469 23.34 -23.47 21.54
C ARG A 469 22.76 -24.66 22.32
N GLN A 470 21.90 -24.39 23.30
CA GLN A 470 21.26 -25.45 24.10
C GLN A 470 20.40 -26.38 23.24
N ALA A 471 19.59 -25.82 22.34
CA ALA A 471 18.75 -26.60 21.45
C ALA A 471 19.53 -27.38 20.36
N ASN A 472 20.74 -26.94 20.02
CA ASN A 472 21.63 -27.71 19.13
C ASN A 472 22.33 -28.85 19.89
N ALA A 473 22.58 -28.68 21.20
CA ALA A 473 23.17 -29.71 22.05
C ALA A 473 22.19 -30.85 22.41
N THR A 474 20.88 -30.58 22.43
CA THR A 474 19.84 -31.59 22.77
C THR A 474 19.31 -32.39 21.58
N GLY A 475 19.93 -32.28 20.39
CA GLY A 475 19.56 -33.08 19.20
C GLY A 475 18.18 -32.76 18.60
N GLN A 476 17.41 -31.82 19.15
CA GLN A 476 16.09 -31.42 18.63
C GLN A 476 16.14 -30.25 17.63
N GLY A 477 17.33 -29.86 17.16
CA GLY A 477 17.54 -28.72 16.26
C GLY A 477 18.20 -29.09 14.95
N GLY A 478 17.43 -29.54 13.95
CA GLY A 478 17.87 -29.66 12.55
C GLY A 478 18.03 -28.30 11.84
N GLY A 479 18.80 -27.38 12.43
CA GLY A 479 19.03 -26.06 11.88
C GLY A 479 20.21 -25.38 12.57
N SER A 480 21.41 -25.63 12.06
CA SER A 480 22.57 -24.84 12.45
C SER A 480 22.28 -23.35 12.19
N LEU A 481 22.71 -22.50 13.13
CA LEU A 481 22.74 -21.06 12.95
C LEU A 481 24.00 -20.58 12.21
N SER A 482 24.68 -21.46 11.49
CA SER A 482 25.86 -21.14 10.68
C SER A 482 25.65 -21.72 9.29
N PRO A 483 24.92 -21.01 8.42
CA PRO A 483 25.51 -19.95 7.59
C PRO A 483 24.66 -18.66 7.49
N LEU A 484 23.79 -18.35 8.47
CA LEU A 484 22.99 -17.11 8.44
C LEU A 484 23.75 -15.87 8.97
N LEU A 485 24.84 -16.07 9.71
CA LEU A 485 25.52 -15.03 10.51
C LEU A 485 27.05 -14.95 10.29
N LEU A 486 27.66 -15.88 9.52
CA LEU A 486 29.10 -15.94 9.27
C LEU A 486 29.38 -15.82 7.77
N GLY A 487 29.35 -14.59 7.26
CA GLY A 487 29.97 -14.22 5.99
C GLY A 487 30.95 -13.07 6.27
N GLY A 488 32.13 -13.11 5.66
CA GLY A 488 33.22 -12.15 5.92
C GLY A 488 32.85 -10.68 5.74
N GLY A 489 33.65 -9.84 6.40
CA GLY A 489 33.50 -8.39 6.48
C GLY A 489 33.42 -7.63 5.15
N GLY A 490 32.97 -6.38 5.26
CA GLY A 490 32.95 -5.37 4.19
C GLY A 490 31.85 -5.55 3.13
N LEU A 491 31.63 -6.76 2.62
CA LEU A 491 30.80 -7.02 1.44
C LEU A 491 29.32 -7.35 1.75
N LEU A 492 28.95 -7.51 3.02
CA LEU A 492 27.63 -7.99 3.47
C LEU A 492 26.53 -6.92 3.53
N LEU A 493 26.87 -5.64 3.67
CA LEU A 493 25.87 -4.58 3.83
C LEU A 493 24.89 -4.54 2.65
N LEU A 494 25.37 -4.60 1.41
CA LEU A 494 24.51 -4.53 0.22
C LEU A 494 23.60 -5.75 0.03
N LYS A 495 24.05 -6.96 0.39
CA LYS A 495 23.22 -8.18 0.35
C LYS A 495 22.27 -8.31 1.54
N ALA A 496 22.59 -7.68 2.68
CA ALA A 496 21.69 -7.58 3.82
C ALA A 496 20.60 -6.53 3.58
N LEU A 497 20.92 -5.45 2.84
CA LEU A 497 20.05 -4.31 2.53
C LEU A 497 19.16 -4.50 1.29
N ALA A 498 19.54 -5.40 0.37
CA ALA A 498 18.68 -5.95 -0.68
C ALA A 498 17.90 -7.18 -0.16
#